data_AF-A0A1V5V4N4-F1
#
_entry.id   AF-A0A1V5V4N4-F1
#
_cell.length_a   1.000
_cell.length_b   1.000
_cell.length_c   1.000
_cell.angle_alpha   90.00
_cell.angle_beta   90.00
_cell.angle_gamma   90.00
#
_symmetry.space_group_name_H-M   'P 1'
#
loop_
_entity.id
_entity.type
_entity.pdbx_description
1 polymer ?
#
loop_
_entity_poly.entity_id
_entity_poly.type
_entity_poly.pdbx_seq_one_letter_code
_entity_poly.pdbx_strand_id
1 'polypeptide(L)'
;MNWKIGYFEHWSQPPYKFVTFLKEEVGLDVQKIDYTKPDYLEPFDVVLIEQNGFNDFIENDEIYFKEFIRRGGICWFMHQDYRRWAPYFLPPELGTPILVHRYITTIEPGSVYKCYMMPFIEPAGERLFNDPNPITPEEMIYWQIRANSFGLVQSEQGKTETVKSSALSCAIECEKWEILGSYMDPAIRKGALILQAEYGKGLYFWNQILFPEELDENSPRILEFWKKYAENVLCHFERFLRKDTSPYTPAPQGKLPLKRNYKMAIHLHSLEWYGGDNHPGTIRAMMRYKGIDIASIAVKDAVPHGGTLDLAKYSDDKVFFLHGQEYHPFNWTEVNAKSCHNAYHMLSIGIDADVYTPEFTRSFFSTSDIDAYLKKAIRYIHDHGGAACATHPYFDYWKEYGYDAVDKEYLTSIAGSDYEKFYASGGKITFMNSVDLFGAQRLLDNPAVNFLYLDGEPSRESIVGAIKKGHCIAAAWFKEADVTLDGRLPGDTLSLEEAAKSSLKITAEIDGGNGKEIRVYSGGREIVSQKFDAGSIECEIPLAGFSLKTYVRVEIQGETPRKIAVTTPFYLK
;
A
#
# COMPACT_ATOMS: atom_id res chain seq x y z
N MET A 1 22.63 27.45 6.18
CA MET A 1 22.68 28.76 5.48
C MET A 1 21.51 29.64 5.93
N ASN A 2 21.61 30.98 5.96
CA ASN A 2 20.42 31.85 6.08
C ASN A 2 19.88 32.11 4.67
N TRP A 3 18.88 31.34 4.26
CA TRP A 3 18.27 31.44 2.93
C TRP A 3 17.42 32.71 2.80
N LYS A 4 17.63 33.48 1.73
CA LYS A 4 16.71 34.54 1.30
C LYS A 4 15.83 34.03 0.18
N ILE A 5 14.55 33.83 0.50
CA ILE A 5 13.58 33.25 -0.44
C ILE A 5 12.66 34.35 -0.95
N GLY A 6 12.72 34.62 -2.25
CA GLY A 6 11.75 35.48 -2.93
C GLY A 6 10.58 34.64 -3.44
N TYR A 7 9.34 35.07 -3.27
CA TYR A 7 8.18 34.38 -3.88
C TYR A 7 7.37 35.29 -4.80
N PHE A 8 6.83 34.71 -5.87
CA PHE A 8 5.80 35.37 -6.68
C PHE A 8 4.45 35.18 -6.02
N GLU A 9 3.80 36.29 -5.69
CA GLU A 9 2.46 36.22 -5.11
C GLU A 9 1.45 35.68 -6.13
N HIS A 10 0.81 34.58 -5.76
CA HIS A 10 -0.25 33.97 -6.53
C HIS A 10 -1.46 34.93 -6.62
N TRP A 11 -2.15 35.04 -7.76
CA TRP A 11 -3.34 35.91 -7.88
C TRP A 11 -4.52 35.45 -6.99
N SER A 12 -4.78 34.14 -6.91
CA SER A 12 -5.56 33.51 -5.84
C SER A 12 -4.78 33.54 -4.53
N GLN A 13 -5.45 33.92 -3.44
CA GLN A 13 -4.84 34.06 -2.13
C GLN A 13 -5.57 33.10 -1.17
N PRO A 14 -5.14 31.82 -1.10
CA PRO A 14 -5.82 30.85 -0.24
C PRO A 14 -5.67 31.24 1.24
N PRO A 15 -6.59 30.77 2.11
CA PRO A 15 -6.54 31.04 3.55
C PRO A 15 -5.23 30.63 4.21
N TYR A 16 -4.66 29.50 3.79
CA TYR A 16 -3.37 29.00 4.26
C TYR A 16 -2.40 28.89 3.08
N LYS A 17 -1.16 29.36 3.27
CA LYS A 17 -0.16 29.49 2.21
C LYS A 17 1.16 28.87 2.63
N PHE A 18 1.88 28.33 1.66
CA PHE A 18 3.18 27.75 1.92
C PHE A 18 4.20 28.80 2.38
N VAL A 19 4.18 30.00 1.81
CA VAL A 19 5.06 31.09 2.26
C VAL A 19 4.82 31.53 3.70
N THR A 20 3.56 31.46 4.18
CA THR A 20 3.24 31.74 5.60
C THR A 20 3.81 30.63 6.49
N PHE A 21 3.61 29.37 6.08
CA PHE A 21 4.19 28.21 6.76
C PHE A 21 5.73 28.27 6.84
N LEU A 22 6.42 28.61 5.75
CA LEU A 22 7.89 28.77 5.76
C LEU A 22 8.37 29.85 6.74
N LYS A 23 7.61 30.95 6.88
CA LYS A 23 7.94 32.04 7.81
C LYS A 23 7.69 31.63 9.26
N GLU A 24 6.49 31.12 9.54
CA GLU A 24 5.99 30.95 10.91
C GLU A 24 6.45 29.63 11.53
N GLU A 25 6.47 28.54 10.75
CA GLU A 25 6.72 27.19 11.25
C GLU A 25 8.16 26.71 11.02
N VAL A 26 8.80 27.18 9.95
CA VAL A 26 10.21 26.85 9.60
C VAL A 26 11.17 27.98 9.99
N GLY A 27 10.69 29.22 10.11
CA GLY A 27 11.50 30.37 10.57
C GLY A 27 12.40 30.99 9.50
N LEU A 28 11.97 31.00 8.23
CA LEU A 28 12.78 31.46 7.09
C LEU A 28 12.51 32.93 6.71
N ASP A 29 13.52 33.59 6.13
CA ASP A 29 13.38 34.91 5.52
C ASP A 29 12.75 34.79 4.12
N VAL A 30 11.43 34.94 4.08
CA VAL A 30 10.63 34.82 2.86
C VAL A 30 10.01 36.18 2.51
N GLN A 31 10.26 36.71 1.32
CA GLN A 31 9.80 38.04 0.92
C GLN A 31 9.09 38.00 -0.43
N LYS A 32 8.06 38.83 -0.57
CA LYS A 32 7.37 38.99 -1.85
C LYS A 32 8.32 39.64 -2.85
N ILE A 33 8.42 39.06 -4.04
CA ILE A 33 9.18 39.65 -5.14
C ILE A 33 8.46 40.88 -5.66
N ASP A 34 9.17 42.01 -5.68
CA ASP A 34 8.69 43.27 -6.24
C ASP A 34 9.23 43.45 -7.68
N TYR A 35 8.51 42.85 -8.63
CA TYR A 35 8.83 42.87 -10.06
C TYR A 35 8.72 44.26 -10.71
N THR A 36 8.30 45.29 -9.98
CA THR A 36 8.29 46.68 -10.48
C THR A 36 9.67 47.34 -10.43
N LYS A 37 10.64 46.71 -9.74
CA LYS A 37 12.01 47.20 -9.60
C LYS A 37 12.95 46.51 -10.59
N PRO A 38 13.99 47.20 -11.07
CA PRO A 38 15.08 46.53 -11.76
C PRO A 38 15.77 45.54 -10.81
N ASP A 39 16.38 44.50 -11.38
CA ASP A 39 17.21 43.54 -10.66
C ASP A 39 16.48 42.82 -9.51
N TYR A 40 15.15 42.69 -9.60
CA TYR A 40 14.29 42.24 -8.50
C TYR A 40 14.56 40.82 -7.98
N LEU A 41 15.29 40.00 -8.73
CA LEU A 41 15.71 38.65 -8.33
C LEU A 41 17.06 38.62 -7.58
N GLU A 42 17.94 39.60 -7.79
CA GLU A 42 19.31 39.60 -7.23
C GLU A 42 19.39 39.54 -5.69
N PRO A 43 18.42 40.05 -4.92
CA PRO A 43 18.45 39.93 -3.47
C PRO A 43 18.25 38.50 -2.93
N PHE A 44 17.82 37.56 -3.76
CA PHE A 44 17.35 36.23 -3.35
C PHE A 44 18.29 35.12 -3.79
N ASP A 45 18.42 34.10 -2.94
CA ASP A 45 19.14 32.86 -3.27
C ASP A 45 18.21 31.87 -3.99
N VAL A 46 16.95 31.85 -3.54
CA VAL A 46 15.90 30.95 -4.03
C VAL A 46 14.71 31.79 -4.45
N VAL A 47 14.17 31.47 -5.62
CA VAL A 47 12.92 32.01 -6.13
C VAL A 47 11.88 30.91 -6.10
N LEU A 48 10.84 31.12 -5.29
CA LEU A 48 9.73 30.22 -5.06
C LEU A 48 8.54 30.58 -5.95
N ILE A 49 8.09 29.61 -6.74
CA ILE A 49 6.77 29.64 -7.40
C ILE A 49 5.87 28.72 -6.58
N GLU A 50 4.96 29.32 -5.81
CA GLU A 50 4.02 28.59 -4.96
C GLU A 50 3.10 27.67 -5.77
N GLN A 51 2.35 26.82 -5.06
CA GLN A 51 1.34 25.96 -5.66
C GLN A 51 0.40 26.80 -6.53
N ASN A 52 0.32 26.47 -7.82
CA ASN A 52 -0.41 27.20 -8.87
C ASN A 52 0.03 28.65 -9.13
N GLY A 53 1.14 29.09 -8.54
CA GLY A 53 1.63 30.47 -8.55
C GLY A 53 2.18 30.94 -9.88
N PHE A 54 2.18 30.07 -10.90
CA PHE A 54 2.61 30.43 -12.23
C PHE A 54 1.74 31.57 -12.81
N ASN A 55 2.41 32.60 -13.33
CA ASN A 55 1.75 33.83 -13.76
C ASN A 55 2.53 34.52 -14.90
N ASP A 56 1.84 35.42 -15.59
CA ASP A 56 2.33 36.15 -16.77
C ASP A 56 3.63 36.92 -16.52
N PHE A 57 3.98 37.33 -15.29
CA PHE A 57 5.25 38.04 -15.06
C PHE A 57 6.45 37.12 -15.25
N ILE A 58 6.32 35.85 -14.88
CA ILE A 58 7.38 34.85 -15.07
C ILE A 58 7.55 34.55 -16.56
N GLU A 59 6.44 34.48 -17.31
CA GLU A 59 6.48 34.28 -18.76
C GLU A 59 7.08 35.49 -19.49
N ASN A 60 6.67 36.70 -19.11
CA ASN A 60 7.05 37.91 -19.83
C ASN A 60 8.51 38.34 -19.61
N ASP A 61 9.14 37.92 -18.50
CA ASP A 61 10.56 38.17 -18.21
C ASP A 61 11.39 36.88 -18.12
N GLU A 62 11.00 35.87 -18.92
CA GLU A 62 11.61 34.55 -18.91
C GLU A 62 13.12 34.56 -19.17
N ILE A 63 13.63 35.56 -19.92
CA ILE A 63 15.05 35.68 -20.25
C ILE A 63 15.83 36.05 -18.99
N TYR A 64 15.38 37.06 -18.24
CA TYR A 64 16.02 37.46 -17.00
C TYR A 64 15.92 36.35 -15.94
N PHE A 65 14.76 35.68 -15.86
CA PHE A 65 14.57 34.53 -14.98
C PHE A 65 15.58 33.41 -15.26
N LYS A 66 15.71 33.00 -16.53
CA LYS A 66 16.70 31.99 -16.96
C LYS A 66 18.12 32.42 -16.61
N GLU A 67 18.47 33.69 -16.83
CA GLU A 67 19.81 34.21 -16.54
C GLU A 67 20.12 34.26 -15.03
N PHE A 68 19.14 34.58 -14.18
CA PHE A 68 19.28 34.46 -12.72
C PHE A 68 19.66 33.04 -12.30
N ILE A 69 18.94 32.02 -12.81
CA ILE A 69 19.26 30.62 -12.52
C ILE A 69 20.63 30.25 -13.10
N ARG A 70 20.91 30.61 -14.36
CA ARG A 70 22.19 30.32 -15.02
C ARG A 70 23.39 30.80 -14.21
N ARG A 71 23.27 31.95 -13.53
CA ARG A 71 24.34 32.56 -12.71
C ARG A 71 24.54 31.90 -11.35
N GLY A 72 23.58 31.12 -10.86
CA GLY A 72 23.67 30.42 -9.58
C GLY A 72 22.40 30.45 -8.73
N GLY A 73 21.34 31.13 -9.18
CA GLY A 73 20.06 31.13 -8.47
C GLY A 73 19.35 29.78 -8.50
N ILE A 74 18.41 29.58 -7.58
CA ILE A 74 17.59 28.37 -7.51
C ILE A 74 16.13 28.72 -7.78
N CYS A 75 15.48 27.97 -8.67
CA CYS A 75 14.04 28.03 -8.88
C CYS A 75 13.42 26.83 -8.17
N TRP A 76 12.72 27.09 -7.06
CA TRP A 76 11.88 26.09 -6.42
C TRP A 76 10.44 26.33 -6.86
N PHE A 77 9.86 25.39 -7.59
CA PHE A 77 8.46 25.50 -7.98
C PHE A 77 7.67 24.29 -7.52
N MET A 78 6.51 24.58 -6.94
CA MET A 78 5.61 23.60 -6.33
C MET A 78 4.58 23.10 -7.33
N HIS A 79 3.60 22.35 -6.84
CA HIS A 79 2.52 21.78 -7.64
C HIS A 79 1.87 22.81 -8.56
N GLN A 80 1.73 22.47 -9.84
CA GLN A 80 1.06 23.33 -10.83
C GLN A 80 -0.11 22.58 -11.46
N ASP A 81 -1.17 23.31 -11.80
CA ASP A 81 -2.27 22.76 -12.59
C ASP A 81 -1.84 22.57 -14.05
N TYR A 82 -2.05 21.37 -14.58
CA TYR A 82 -1.77 21.00 -15.98
C TYR A 82 -2.41 21.94 -17.01
N ARG A 83 -3.56 22.55 -16.69
CA ARG A 83 -4.29 23.49 -17.58
C ARG A 83 -3.58 24.82 -17.74
N ARG A 84 -2.74 25.18 -16.77
CA ARG A 84 -1.96 26.43 -16.75
C ARG A 84 -0.47 26.17 -16.90
N TRP A 85 -0.11 24.93 -17.20
CA TRP A 85 1.29 24.56 -17.39
C TRP A 85 1.83 25.23 -18.65
N ALA A 86 2.79 26.13 -18.46
CA ALA A 86 3.48 26.81 -19.53
C ALA A 86 5.00 26.78 -19.24
N PRO A 87 5.77 25.93 -19.96
CA PRO A 87 7.18 25.69 -19.66
C PRO A 87 8.12 26.79 -20.19
N TYR A 88 7.60 27.97 -20.59
CA TYR A 88 8.38 29.04 -21.23
C TYR A 88 9.56 29.53 -20.38
N PHE A 89 9.41 29.57 -19.06
CA PHE A 89 10.47 29.94 -18.12
C PHE A 89 11.61 28.90 -18.02
N LEU A 90 11.45 27.71 -18.60
CA LEU A 90 12.47 26.68 -18.67
C LEU A 90 13.39 26.91 -19.90
N PRO A 91 14.71 26.70 -19.76
CA PRO A 91 15.62 26.69 -20.89
C PRO A 91 15.28 25.54 -21.87
N PRO A 92 15.35 25.76 -23.20
CA PRO A 92 15.13 24.69 -24.18
C PRO A 92 16.04 23.47 -23.99
N GLU A 93 17.23 23.68 -23.42
CA GLU A 93 18.19 22.63 -23.10
C GLU A 93 17.66 21.64 -22.07
N LEU A 94 16.68 22.02 -21.24
CA LEU A 94 16.00 21.15 -20.26
C LEU A 94 14.77 20.42 -20.83
N GLY A 95 14.47 20.63 -22.11
CA GLY A 95 13.32 20.00 -22.77
C GLY A 95 11.99 20.66 -22.41
N THR A 96 10.90 19.98 -22.71
CA THR A 96 9.53 20.50 -22.55
C THR A 96 8.71 19.47 -21.78
N PRO A 97 8.97 19.29 -20.47
CA PRO A 97 8.21 18.34 -19.69
C PRO A 97 6.72 18.70 -19.76
N ILE A 98 5.87 17.69 -19.89
CA ILE A 98 4.42 17.85 -19.98
C ILE A 98 3.83 17.52 -18.63
N LEU A 99 2.93 18.38 -18.15
CA LEU A 99 2.18 18.12 -16.94
C LEU A 99 0.84 17.45 -17.27
N VAL A 100 0.57 16.31 -16.66
CA VAL A 100 -0.66 15.53 -16.92
C VAL A 100 -1.47 15.43 -15.64
N HIS A 101 -2.76 15.77 -15.73
CA HIS A 101 -3.69 15.55 -14.63
C HIS A 101 -3.92 14.09 -14.40
N ARG A 102 -3.70 13.63 -13.16
CA ARG A 102 -3.96 12.26 -12.73
C ARG A 102 -4.67 12.26 -11.40
N TYR A 103 -5.99 12.14 -11.49
CA TYR A 103 -6.87 11.77 -10.40
C TYR A 103 -7.87 10.74 -10.95
N ILE A 104 -7.58 9.46 -10.74
CA ILE A 104 -8.30 8.38 -11.41
C ILE A 104 -9.41 7.90 -10.50
N THR A 105 -10.66 7.97 -10.94
CA THR A 105 -11.75 7.17 -10.38
C THR A 105 -11.63 5.74 -10.93
N THR A 106 -11.45 4.74 -10.09
CA THR A 106 -11.23 3.35 -10.52
C THR A 106 -12.50 2.51 -10.58
N ILE A 107 -12.65 1.89 -11.76
CA ILE A 107 -13.41 0.70 -12.19
C ILE A 107 -14.92 0.60 -11.91
N GLU A 108 -15.52 1.33 -10.96
CA GLU A 108 -16.97 1.24 -10.72
C GLU A 108 -17.70 2.59 -10.87
N PRO A 109 -18.68 2.71 -11.79
CA PRO A 109 -19.55 3.87 -11.86
C PRO A 109 -20.34 4.03 -10.55
N GLY A 110 -20.02 5.06 -9.77
CA GLY A 110 -20.65 5.31 -8.46
C GLY A 110 -19.78 4.92 -7.26
N SER A 111 -18.67 4.19 -7.47
CA SER A 111 -17.65 4.05 -6.44
C SER A 111 -16.66 5.20 -6.46
N VAL A 112 -16.22 5.59 -5.27
CA VAL A 112 -15.21 6.64 -5.04
C VAL A 112 -13.82 6.00 -4.89
N TYR A 113 -13.58 4.82 -5.48
CA TYR A 113 -12.22 4.27 -5.55
C TYR A 113 -11.36 5.25 -6.33
N LYS A 114 -10.32 5.78 -5.68
CA LYS A 114 -9.44 6.80 -6.25
C LYS A 114 -8.01 6.31 -6.15
N CYS A 115 -7.27 6.27 -7.26
CA CYS A 115 -5.84 5.96 -7.19
C CYS A 115 -5.11 7.05 -6.41
N TYR A 116 -4.38 6.64 -5.39
CA TYR A 116 -3.59 7.56 -4.58
C TYR A 116 -2.28 7.88 -5.32
N MET A 117 -2.09 9.15 -5.68
CA MET A 117 -0.87 9.61 -6.33
C MET A 117 0.15 9.99 -5.27
N MET A 118 1.21 9.18 -5.12
CA MET A 118 2.30 9.42 -4.19
C MET A 118 3.66 9.12 -4.79
N PRO A 119 4.71 9.81 -4.35
CA PRO A 119 6.06 9.57 -4.86
C PRO A 119 6.59 8.25 -4.34
N PHE A 120 7.11 7.44 -5.26
CA PHE A 120 8.10 6.44 -4.95
C PHE A 120 9.49 7.09 -4.96
N ILE A 121 10.23 6.95 -3.87
CA ILE A 121 11.55 7.58 -3.71
C ILE A 121 12.54 6.84 -4.60
N GLU A 122 13.12 7.54 -5.57
CA GLU A 122 14.16 6.98 -6.43
C GLU A 122 15.54 7.07 -5.77
N PRO A 123 16.53 6.27 -6.21
CA PRO A 123 17.89 6.31 -5.65
C PRO A 123 18.49 7.73 -5.59
N ALA A 124 18.25 8.55 -6.62
CA ALA A 124 18.70 9.94 -6.66
C ALA A 124 18.04 10.82 -5.58
N GLY A 125 16.83 10.48 -5.17
CA GLY A 125 16.07 11.19 -4.13
C GLY A 125 16.35 10.72 -2.71
N GLU A 126 17.09 9.62 -2.49
CA GLU A 126 17.25 9.05 -1.14
C GLU A 126 17.78 10.06 -0.11
N ARG A 127 18.80 10.85 -0.46
CA ARG A 127 19.34 11.87 0.45
C ARG A 127 18.33 12.97 0.75
N LEU A 128 17.56 13.40 -0.24
CA LEU A 128 16.49 14.41 -0.07
C LEU A 128 15.44 13.94 0.94
N PHE A 129 15.11 12.65 0.96
CA PHE A 129 14.09 12.15 1.87
C PHE A 129 14.60 11.74 3.26
N ASN A 130 15.92 11.75 3.49
CA ASN A 130 16.48 11.25 4.73
C ASN A 130 17.35 12.25 5.51
N ASP A 131 17.76 13.37 4.91
CA ASP A 131 18.74 14.29 5.50
C ASP A 131 18.32 15.78 5.33
N PRO A 132 18.12 16.54 6.44
CA PRO A 132 18.43 16.17 7.82
C PRO A 132 17.33 15.38 8.55
N ASN A 133 16.10 15.41 8.06
CA ASN A 133 14.96 14.78 8.72
C ASN A 133 14.48 13.57 7.91
N PRO A 134 14.48 12.36 8.48
CA PRO A 134 13.91 11.19 7.82
C PRO A 134 12.41 11.35 7.54
N ILE A 135 12.03 11.10 6.28
CA ILE A 135 10.65 11.05 5.81
C ILE A 135 10.38 9.65 5.28
N THR A 136 9.35 9.02 5.82
CA THR A 136 8.98 7.65 5.48
C THR A 136 7.81 7.61 4.49
N PRO A 137 7.70 6.59 3.61
CA PRO A 137 6.61 6.50 2.64
C PRO A 137 5.21 6.54 3.26
N GLU A 138 5.03 5.94 4.45
CA GLU A 138 3.78 5.96 5.19
C GLU A 138 3.36 7.38 5.62
N GLU A 139 4.26 8.37 5.67
CA GLU A 139 3.89 9.76 5.94
C GLU A 139 3.15 10.40 4.76
N MET A 140 3.26 9.85 3.55
CA MET A 140 2.72 10.43 2.32
C MET A 140 1.41 9.80 1.85
N ILE A 141 0.84 8.83 2.57
CA ILE A 141 -0.37 8.09 2.15
C ILE A 141 -1.63 8.44 2.96
N TYR A 142 -2.81 8.27 2.35
CA TYR A 142 -4.11 8.56 2.95
C TYR A 142 -4.28 10.02 3.42
N TRP A 143 -3.64 10.96 2.73
CA TRP A 143 -3.88 12.38 2.97
C TRP A 143 -5.30 12.76 2.55
N GLN A 144 -5.86 13.71 3.29
CA GLN A 144 -7.08 14.40 2.96
C GLN A 144 -6.74 15.90 2.97
N ILE A 145 -6.57 16.47 1.79
CA ILE A 145 -6.12 17.85 1.62
C ILE A 145 -7.28 18.72 1.17
N ARG A 146 -7.49 19.85 1.84
CA ARG A 146 -8.34 20.91 1.35
C ARG A 146 -7.54 21.82 0.41
N ALA A 147 -7.92 21.84 -0.86
CA ALA A 147 -7.27 22.62 -1.91
C ALA A 147 -8.31 23.44 -2.70
N ASN A 148 -7.96 24.67 -3.06
CA ASN A 148 -8.80 25.67 -3.72
C ASN A 148 -8.55 25.81 -5.23
N SER A 149 -7.88 24.84 -5.86
CA SER A 149 -7.19 25.12 -7.11
C SER A 149 -7.41 24.13 -8.24
N PHE A 150 -8.61 23.58 -8.36
CA PHE A 150 -8.99 22.82 -9.55
C PHE A 150 -10.37 23.29 -10.02
N GLY A 151 -10.42 24.12 -11.06
CA GLY A 151 -11.67 24.46 -11.76
C GLY A 151 -12.24 23.25 -12.52
N LEU A 152 -12.35 22.10 -11.86
CA LEU A 152 -12.70 20.80 -12.41
C LEU A 152 -13.94 20.31 -11.68
N VAL A 153 -15.06 20.35 -12.40
CA VAL A 153 -16.45 20.23 -11.92
C VAL A 153 -16.99 21.58 -11.48
N GLN A 154 -18.21 21.87 -11.91
CA GLN A 154 -19.02 22.97 -11.42
C GLN A 154 -19.34 22.77 -9.92
N SER A 155 -18.33 22.75 -9.04
CA SER A 155 -18.60 23.01 -7.63
C SER A 155 -19.08 24.46 -7.58
N GLU A 156 -20.29 24.66 -7.11
CA GLU A 156 -20.90 25.95 -6.82
C GLU A 156 -19.81 26.94 -6.37
N GLN A 157 -19.71 28.08 -7.06
CA GLN A 157 -18.66 29.10 -6.87
C GLN A 157 -18.31 29.27 -5.38
N GLY A 158 -17.07 28.94 -5.00
CA GLY A 158 -16.50 29.26 -3.69
C GLY A 158 -16.38 28.13 -2.66
N LYS A 159 -16.49 26.84 -3.01
CA LYS A 159 -16.24 25.72 -2.08
C LYS A 159 -14.85 25.09 -2.30
N THR A 160 -14.08 24.95 -1.21
CA THR A 160 -12.82 24.21 -1.18
C THR A 160 -13.04 22.73 -1.49
N GLU A 161 -12.23 22.14 -2.37
CA GLU A 161 -12.29 20.73 -2.69
C GLU A 161 -11.47 19.91 -1.69
N THR A 162 -11.96 18.71 -1.36
CA THR A 162 -11.22 17.75 -0.54
C THR A 162 -10.64 16.65 -1.41
N VAL A 163 -9.32 16.61 -1.49
CA VAL A 163 -8.53 15.69 -2.30
C VAL A 163 -7.93 14.61 -1.42
N LYS A 164 -8.17 13.34 -1.78
CA LYS A 164 -7.60 12.17 -1.10
C LYS A 164 -6.34 11.64 -1.79
N SER A 165 -5.29 12.46 -1.88
CA SER A 165 -4.04 12.16 -2.59
C SER A 165 -2.94 13.12 -2.17
N SER A 166 -1.66 12.76 -2.32
CA SER A 166 -0.53 13.70 -2.10
C SER A 166 -0.23 14.57 -3.32
N ALA A 167 -0.71 14.19 -4.50
CA ALA A 167 -0.56 14.92 -5.76
C ALA A 167 -1.80 14.74 -6.66
N LEU A 168 -1.96 15.63 -7.65
CA LEU A 168 -3.05 15.59 -8.65
C LEU A 168 -2.56 15.63 -10.10
N SER A 169 -1.25 15.74 -10.30
CA SER A 169 -0.61 15.77 -11.59
C SER A 169 0.82 15.26 -11.47
N CYS A 170 1.37 14.76 -12.55
CA CYS A 170 2.78 14.39 -12.67
C CYS A 170 3.36 14.91 -13.97
N ALA A 171 4.67 15.13 -13.95
CA ALA A 171 5.43 15.45 -15.14
C ALA A 171 5.77 14.17 -15.91
N ILE A 172 5.70 14.23 -17.24
CA ILE A 172 6.18 13.22 -18.18
C ILE A 172 7.14 13.87 -19.18
N GLU A 173 7.80 13.07 -20.03
CA GLU A 173 8.78 13.57 -21.01
C GLU A 173 9.95 14.34 -20.36
N CYS A 174 10.40 13.82 -19.21
CA CYS A 174 11.40 14.45 -18.35
C CYS A 174 12.83 13.90 -18.58
N GLU A 175 13.19 13.50 -19.81
CA GLU A 175 14.46 12.78 -20.08
C GLU A 175 15.73 13.55 -19.68
N LYS A 176 15.65 14.87 -19.60
CA LYS A 176 16.74 15.78 -19.25
C LYS A 176 16.75 16.17 -17.77
N TRP A 177 15.82 15.64 -16.99
CA TRP A 177 15.67 15.92 -15.57
C TRP A 177 16.07 14.69 -14.77
N GLU A 178 16.73 14.92 -13.65
CA GLU A 178 16.96 13.88 -12.66
C GLU A 178 15.68 13.70 -11.85
N ILE A 179 15.12 12.49 -11.85
CA ILE A 179 13.89 12.15 -11.14
C ILE A 179 14.26 11.70 -9.73
N LEU A 180 13.80 12.47 -8.73
CA LEU A 180 14.03 12.19 -7.31
C LEU A 180 12.86 11.41 -6.70
N GLY A 181 11.65 11.60 -7.23
CA GLY A 181 10.45 10.89 -6.83
C GLY A 181 9.57 10.58 -8.04
N SER A 182 9.34 9.30 -8.30
CA SER A 182 8.56 8.82 -9.44
C SER A 182 7.12 8.48 -9.05
N TYR A 183 6.27 8.35 -10.06
CA TYR A 183 4.91 7.86 -9.95
C TYR A 183 4.60 6.97 -11.14
N MET A 184 3.79 5.94 -10.90
CA MET A 184 3.24 5.15 -11.99
C MET A 184 1.83 4.67 -11.68
N ASP A 185 1.05 4.53 -12.76
CA ASP A 185 -0.30 3.97 -12.80
C ASP A 185 -0.52 3.26 -14.15
N PRO A 186 -1.71 2.66 -14.40
CA PRO A 186 -1.94 1.93 -15.64
C PRO A 186 -1.79 2.75 -16.93
N ALA A 187 -2.12 4.05 -16.91
CA ALA A 187 -2.03 4.96 -18.05
C ALA A 187 -0.74 5.80 -18.07
N ILE A 188 -0.13 6.10 -16.92
CA ILE A 188 1.18 6.77 -16.86
C ILE A 188 2.20 5.82 -16.25
N ARG A 189 3.02 5.21 -17.10
CA ARG A 189 4.06 4.26 -16.68
C ARG A 189 5.40 4.90 -16.32
N LYS A 190 5.57 6.20 -16.58
CA LYS A 190 6.80 6.97 -16.30
C LYS A 190 6.46 8.41 -15.87
N GLY A 191 5.80 8.56 -14.72
CA GLY A 191 5.51 9.86 -14.13
C GLY A 191 6.61 10.30 -13.17
N ALA A 192 6.88 11.59 -13.11
CA ALA A 192 7.72 12.21 -12.09
C ALA A 192 6.87 13.14 -11.22
N LEU A 193 7.05 13.04 -9.91
CA LEU A 193 6.44 13.94 -8.92
C LEU A 193 7.46 14.89 -8.31
N ILE A 194 8.73 14.50 -8.27
CA ILE A 194 9.82 15.34 -7.77
C ILE A 194 11.00 15.16 -8.70
N LEU A 195 11.51 16.26 -9.23
CA LEU A 195 12.54 16.27 -10.25
C LEU A 195 13.39 17.53 -10.16
N GLN A 196 14.62 17.43 -10.65
CA GLN A 196 15.54 18.55 -10.70
C GLN A 196 16.32 18.59 -12.02
N ALA A 197 16.80 19.77 -12.37
CA ALA A 197 17.66 19.96 -13.52
C ALA A 197 18.64 21.12 -13.29
N GLU A 198 19.92 20.86 -13.57
CA GLU A 198 20.96 21.88 -13.50
C GLU A 198 20.90 22.79 -14.73
N TYR A 199 21.04 24.09 -14.51
CA TYR A 199 21.18 25.06 -15.60
C TYR A 199 22.25 26.10 -15.26
N GLY A 200 23.36 26.07 -16.00
CA GLY A 200 24.52 26.90 -15.70
C GLY A 200 25.11 26.52 -14.34
N LYS A 201 25.06 27.45 -13.37
CA LYS A 201 25.48 27.24 -11.98
C LYS A 201 24.31 27.05 -11.02
N GLY A 202 23.08 27.17 -11.49
CA GLY A 202 21.86 27.11 -10.68
C GLY A 202 21.06 25.83 -10.90
N LEU A 203 19.90 25.79 -10.24
CA LEU A 203 19.05 24.61 -10.15
C LEU A 203 17.59 24.97 -10.40
N TYR A 204 16.92 24.18 -11.24
CA TYR A 204 15.48 24.06 -11.23
C TYR A 204 15.10 22.86 -10.37
N PHE A 205 14.29 23.08 -9.34
CA PHE A 205 13.77 22.05 -8.46
C PHE A 205 12.24 22.10 -8.46
N TRP A 206 11.65 21.00 -8.91
CA TRP A 206 10.21 20.87 -9.10
C TRP A 206 9.64 19.78 -8.20
N ASN A 207 8.59 20.10 -7.46
CA ASN A 207 7.78 19.09 -6.79
C ASN A 207 6.28 19.28 -7.11
N GLN A 208 5.57 18.17 -7.24
CA GLN A 208 4.12 18.11 -7.49
C GLN A 208 3.32 17.68 -6.25
N ILE A 209 3.98 17.66 -5.08
CA ILE A 209 3.31 17.36 -3.82
C ILE A 209 2.45 18.57 -3.42
N LEU A 210 1.22 18.28 -3.02
CA LEU A 210 0.25 19.29 -2.65
C LEU A 210 0.50 19.84 -1.24
N PHE A 211 0.35 21.14 -1.11
CA PHE A 211 0.28 21.83 0.17
C PHE A 211 -1.19 22.16 0.50
N PRO A 212 -1.65 21.99 1.76
CA PRO A 212 -3.02 22.34 2.15
C PRO A 212 -3.25 23.84 2.04
N GLU A 213 -4.29 24.24 1.31
CA GLU A 213 -4.68 25.65 1.15
C GLU A 213 -5.74 26.08 2.19
N GLU A 214 -6.30 25.12 2.93
CA GLU A 214 -7.15 25.30 4.10
C GLU A 214 -6.82 24.21 5.13
N LEU A 215 -6.92 24.57 6.41
CA LEU A 215 -6.63 23.67 7.52
C LEU A 215 -7.89 22.99 8.06
N ASP A 216 -7.77 21.71 8.38
CA ASP A 216 -8.76 20.91 9.10
C ASP A 216 -8.09 19.88 10.02
N GLU A 217 -8.88 18.99 10.60
CA GLU A 217 -8.41 17.93 11.51
C GLU A 217 -7.37 16.97 10.90
N ASN A 218 -7.29 16.85 9.58
CA ASN A 218 -6.31 16.00 8.88
C ASN A 218 -5.00 16.71 8.57
N SER A 219 -4.99 18.05 8.66
CA SER A 219 -3.86 18.88 8.28
C SER A 219 -2.59 18.71 9.12
N PRO A 220 -2.63 18.46 10.45
CA PRO A 220 -1.41 18.37 11.26
C PRO A 220 -0.36 17.39 10.74
N ARG A 221 -0.78 16.20 10.29
CA ARG A 221 0.12 15.18 9.73
C ARG A 221 0.77 15.64 8.42
N ILE A 222 0.01 16.33 7.58
CA ILE A 222 0.50 16.88 6.30
C ILE A 222 1.52 18.00 6.58
N LEU A 223 1.25 18.86 7.56
CA LEU A 223 2.17 19.93 7.96
C LEU A 223 3.45 19.40 8.60
N GLU A 224 3.38 18.31 9.37
CA GLU A 224 4.58 17.65 9.91
C GLU A 224 5.49 17.12 8.79
N PHE A 225 4.90 16.49 7.77
CA PHE A 225 5.63 16.11 6.56
C PHE A 225 6.28 17.33 5.90
N TRP A 226 5.52 18.40 5.65
CA TRP A 226 6.02 19.59 4.96
C TRP A 226 7.13 20.30 5.73
N LYS A 227 7.11 20.23 7.07
CA LYS A 227 8.19 20.78 7.90
C LYS A 227 9.50 20.06 7.64
N LYS A 228 9.48 18.73 7.74
CA LYS A 228 10.64 17.87 7.43
C LYS A 228 11.09 18.08 5.98
N TYR A 229 10.15 18.08 5.04
CA TYR A 229 10.43 18.15 3.62
C TYR A 229 11.02 19.50 3.21
N ALA A 230 10.51 20.62 3.73
CA ALA A 230 11.07 21.94 3.46
C ALA A 230 12.52 22.06 3.98
N GLU A 231 12.80 21.61 5.20
CA GLU A 231 14.16 21.60 5.76
C GLU A 231 15.11 20.72 4.92
N ASN A 232 14.65 19.56 4.47
CA ASN A 232 15.42 18.69 3.59
C ASN A 232 15.69 19.30 2.22
N VAL A 233 14.71 19.95 1.59
CA VAL A 233 14.87 20.66 0.31
C VAL A 233 15.92 21.77 0.44
N LEU A 234 15.89 22.54 1.52
CA LEU A 234 16.88 23.60 1.75
C LEU A 234 18.28 23.04 2.02
N CYS A 235 18.40 21.94 2.76
CA CYS A 235 19.68 21.25 2.93
C CYS A 235 20.19 20.71 1.58
N HIS A 236 19.28 20.20 0.74
CA HIS A 236 19.58 19.76 -0.63
C HIS A 236 20.13 20.88 -1.50
N PHE A 237 19.52 22.06 -1.45
CA PHE A 237 20.01 23.26 -2.14
C PHE A 237 21.38 23.70 -1.64
N GLU A 238 21.62 23.65 -0.32
CA GLU A 238 22.92 24.04 0.26
C GLU A 238 24.03 23.11 -0.23
N ARG A 239 23.75 21.81 -0.31
CA ARG A 239 24.67 20.80 -0.87
C ARG A 239 24.94 21.04 -2.34
N PHE A 240 23.89 21.30 -3.13
CA PHE A 240 24.01 21.64 -4.55
C PHE A 240 24.93 22.84 -4.76
N LEU A 241 24.69 23.96 -4.07
CA LEU A 241 25.51 25.18 -4.22
C LEU A 241 26.96 24.98 -3.79
N ARG A 242 27.19 24.15 -2.76
CA ARG A 242 28.54 23.76 -2.31
C ARG A 242 29.21 22.74 -3.23
N LYS A 243 28.50 22.21 -4.23
CA LYS A 243 28.93 21.10 -5.08
C LYS A 243 29.36 19.89 -4.25
N ASP A 244 28.59 19.60 -3.19
CA ASP A 244 28.84 18.45 -2.33
C ASP A 244 28.59 17.16 -3.10
N THR A 245 29.66 16.46 -3.47
CA THR A 245 29.63 15.14 -4.11
C THR A 245 29.79 14.01 -3.10
N SER A 246 29.68 14.29 -1.80
CA SER A 246 29.83 13.26 -0.77
C SER A 246 28.79 12.16 -1.00
N PRO A 247 29.20 10.88 -0.99
CA PRO A 247 28.27 9.79 -1.17
C PRO A 247 27.28 9.79 -0.01
N TYR A 248 25.99 9.77 -0.35
CA TYR A 248 24.97 9.44 0.64
C TYR A 248 24.94 7.92 0.77
N THR A 249 25.20 7.44 1.98
CA THR A 249 25.01 6.03 2.30
C THR A 249 23.73 5.95 3.12
N PRO A 250 22.63 5.39 2.58
CA PRO A 250 21.44 5.17 3.38
C PRO A 250 21.79 4.29 4.59
N ALA A 251 21.04 4.45 5.68
CA ALA A 251 21.18 3.53 6.80
C ALA A 251 20.97 2.10 6.28
N PRO A 252 21.78 1.11 6.72
CA PRO A 252 21.60 -0.26 6.29
C PRO A 252 20.15 -0.69 6.55
N GLN A 253 19.54 -1.34 5.56
CA GLN A 253 18.19 -1.88 5.73
C GLN A 253 18.22 -2.84 6.92
N GLY A 254 17.42 -2.51 7.93
CA GLY A 254 17.21 -3.40 9.07
C GLY A 254 16.51 -4.70 8.63
N LYS A 255 16.44 -5.65 9.55
CA LYS A 255 15.61 -6.83 9.37
C LYS A 255 14.27 -6.63 10.05
N LEU A 256 13.25 -7.33 9.55
CA LEU A 256 11.98 -7.44 10.24
C LEU A 256 12.20 -7.91 11.70
N PRO A 257 11.56 -7.28 12.69
CA PRO A 257 11.69 -7.70 14.07
C PRO A 257 11.16 -9.13 14.24
N LEU A 258 11.80 -9.90 15.12
CA LEU A 258 11.33 -11.23 15.48
C LEU A 258 10.00 -11.12 16.24
N LYS A 259 8.96 -11.77 15.71
CA LYS A 259 7.62 -11.82 16.31
C LYS A 259 7.17 -13.28 16.41
N ARG A 260 6.22 -13.55 17.32
CA ARG A 260 5.56 -14.86 17.40
C ARG A 260 4.71 -15.13 16.16
N ASN A 261 3.99 -14.12 15.70
CA ASN A 261 3.26 -14.15 14.45
C ASN A 261 3.44 -12.81 13.71
N TYR A 262 3.24 -12.87 12.39
CA TYR A 262 3.40 -11.76 11.48
C TYR A 262 2.07 -11.46 10.81
N LYS A 263 1.74 -10.18 10.67
CA LYS A 263 0.53 -9.74 9.98
C LYS A 263 0.78 -9.77 8.47
N MET A 264 0.03 -10.58 7.75
CA MET A 264 0.18 -10.81 6.33
C MET A 264 -1.08 -10.41 5.56
N ALA A 265 -0.92 -9.58 4.53
CA ALA A 265 -1.95 -9.35 3.53
C ALA A 265 -1.65 -10.20 2.28
N ILE A 266 -2.67 -10.89 1.77
CA ILE A 266 -2.56 -11.77 0.60
C ILE A 266 -3.46 -11.29 -0.54
N HIS A 267 -3.20 -11.82 -1.73
CA HIS A 267 -3.97 -11.54 -2.94
C HIS A 267 -3.95 -10.04 -3.29
N LEU A 268 -2.74 -9.48 -3.36
CA LEU A 268 -2.53 -8.07 -3.64
C LEU A 268 -2.20 -7.86 -5.12
N HIS A 269 -3.08 -7.16 -5.86
CA HIS A 269 -2.79 -6.78 -7.24
C HIS A 269 -2.05 -5.45 -7.32
N SER A 270 -0.97 -5.45 -8.09
CA SER A 270 -0.23 -4.23 -8.46
C SER A 270 -0.47 -3.88 -9.92
N LEU A 271 0.16 -2.82 -10.41
CA LEU A 271 0.14 -2.41 -11.83
C LEU A 271 0.61 -3.48 -12.83
N GLU A 272 1.21 -4.57 -12.34
CA GLU A 272 1.61 -5.74 -13.12
C GLU A 272 0.42 -6.66 -13.48
N TRP A 273 -0.74 -6.44 -12.87
CA TRP A 273 -2.01 -7.11 -13.19
C TRP A 273 -2.88 -6.15 -14.03
N TYR A 274 -3.54 -6.67 -15.08
CA TYR A 274 -4.45 -5.87 -15.93
C TYR A 274 -5.63 -5.35 -15.10
N GLY A 275 -5.65 -4.06 -14.73
CA GLY A 275 -6.68 -3.48 -13.87
C GLY A 275 -6.26 -3.29 -12.42
N GLY A 276 -5.07 -3.78 -12.03
CA GLY A 276 -4.40 -3.33 -10.82
C GLY A 276 -3.97 -1.88 -10.98
N ASP A 277 -4.12 -1.10 -9.92
CA ASP A 277 -4.07 0.36 -9.97
C ASP A 277 -3.11 0.97 -8.93
N ASN A 278 -2.39 0.12 -8.18
CA ASN A 278 -1.41 0.53 -7.18
C ASN A 278 0.00 0.10 -7.59
N HIS A 279 0.91 1.08 -7.62
CA HIS A 279 2.34 0.81 -7.68
C HIS A 279 2.79 0.00 -6.45
N PRO A 280 3.72 -0.98 -6.54
CA PRO A 280 4.25 -1.66 -5.37
C PRO A 280 4.80 -0.72 -4.29
N GLY A 281 5.33 0.45 -4.67
CA GLY A 281 5.72 1.49 -3.70
C GLY A 281 4.53 2.05 -2.89
N THR A 282 3.36 2.22 -3.51
CA THR A 282 2.13 2.60 -2.81
C THR A 282 1.67 1.48 -1.89
N ILE A 283 1.74 0.22 -2.35
CA ILE A 283 1.42 -0.95 -1.52
C ILE A 283 2.33 -0.98 -0.29
N ARG A 284 3.64 -0.79 -0.45
CA ARG A 284 4.61 -0.72 0.65
C ARG A 284 4.22 0.34 1.68
N ALA A 285 3.88 1.54 1.22
CA ALA A 285 3.45 2.62 2.11
C ALA A 285 2.17 2.27 2.89
N MET A 286 1.19 1.61 2.24
CA MET A 286 -0.03 1.12 2.91
C MET A 286 0.27 0.09 3.98
N MET A 287 1.12 -0.90 3.66
CA MET A 287 1.49 -1.96 4.58
C MET A 287 2.17 -1.37 5.83
N ARG A 288 3.11 -0.42 5.65
CA ARG A 288 3.76 0.30 6.75
C ARG A 288 2.76 1.09 7.58
N TYR A 289 1.85 1.81 6.94
CA TYR A 289 0.80 2.58 7.63
C TYR A 289 -0.13 1.69 8.46
N LYS A 290 -0.44 0.49 7.98
CA LYS A 290 -1.31 -0.49 8.66
C LYS A 290 -0.59 -1.46 9.60
N GLY A 291 0.73 -1.37 9.70
CA GLY A 291 1.55 -2.32 10.46
C GLY A 291 1.37 -3.76 9.97
N ILE A 292 1.34 -3.94 8.65
CA ILE A 292 1.32 -5.25 7.98
C ILE A 292 2.76 -5.59 7.60
N ASP A 293 3.22 -6.74 8.06
CA ASP A 293 4.62 -7.17 7.96
C ASP A 293 4.94 -7.88 6.64
N ILE A 294 3.94 -8.54 6.03
CA ILE A 294 4.13 -9.36 4.83
C ILE A 294 3.08 -9.00 3.78
N ALA A 295 3.53 -8.74 2.56
CA ALA A 295 2.69 -8.43 1.40
C ALA A 295 2.86 -9.51 0.32
N SER A 296 1.85 -10.36 0.10
CA SER A 296 1.88 -11.34 -0.99
C SER A 296 1.27 -10.76 -2.26
N ILE A 297 2.12 -10.46 -3.24
CA ILE A 297 1.70 -9.94 -4.54
C ILE A 297 1.15 -11.08 -5.40
N ALA A 298 0.10 -10.79 -6.16
CA ALA A 298 -0.50 -11.69 -7.14
C ALA A 298 -0.40 -11.08 -8.54
N VAL A 299 0.62 -11.50 -9.30
CA VAL A 299 0.72 -11.13 -10.73
C VAL A 299 -0.24 -11.99 -11.56
N LYS A 300 -0.59 -11.54 -12.77
CA LYS A 300 -1.48 -12.30 -13.67
C LYS A 300 -0.73 -13.34 -14.49
N ASP A 301 0.44 -12.97 -14.98
CA ASP A 301 1.12 -13.65 -16.08
C ASP A 301 2.64 -13.69 -15.88
N ALA A 302 3.33 -14.53 -16.67
CA ALA A 302 4.77 -14.77 -16.65
C ALA A 302 5.62 -13.53 -16.87
N VAL A 303 5.10 -12.59 -17.65
CA VAL A 303 5.74 -11.31 -17.89
C VAL A 303 4.91 -10.28 -17.16
N PRO A 304 5.40 -9.72 -16.04
CA PRO A 304 4.82 -8.52 -15.46
C PRO A 304 4.63 -7.50 -16.59
N HIS A 305 3.45 -6.89 -16.72
CA HIS A 305 3.16 -5.97 -17.84
C HIS A 305 4.18 -4.81 -17.96
N GLY A 306 4.96 -4.51 -16.92
CA GLY A 306 6.07 -3.55 -16.88
C GLY A 306 7.49 -4.11 -17.08
N GLY A 307 7.67 -5.43 -17.18
CA GLY A 307 8.92 -6.06 -17.61
C GLY A 307 10.02 -6.29 -16.56
N THR A 308 9.93 -5.75 -15.33
CA THR A 308 10.87 -6.07 -14.23
C THR A 308 10.23 -5.81 -12.86
N LEU A 309 9.41 -6.73 -12.35
CA LEU A 309 8.96 -6.66 -10.96
C LEU A 309 10.06 -7.19 -10.04
N ASP A 310 10.84 -6.27 -9.45
CA ASP A 310 11.79 -6.59 -8.38
C ASP A 310 11.16 -6.28 -7.02
N LEU A 311 10.59 -7.31 -6.38
CA LEU A 311 9.97 -7.17 -5.06
C LEU A 311 10.99 -6.89 -3.94
N ALA A 312 12.28 -7.20 -4.14
CA ALA A 312 13.31 -6.89 -3.16
C ALA A 312 13.49 -5.37 -3.01
N LYS A 313 13.35 -4.59 -4.10
CA LYS A 313 13.38 -3.11 -4.07
C LYS A 313 12.30 -2.51 -3.16
N TYR A 314 11.19 -3.23 -2.94
CA TYR A 314 10.07 -2.77 -2.13
C TYR A 314 10.02 -3.40 -0.72
N SER A 315 10.94 -4.32 -0.42
CA SER A 315 11.07 -4.92 0.91
C SER A 315 12.01 -4.10 1.79
N ASP A 316 11.73 -4.06 3.10
CA ASP A 316 12.54 -3.36 4.09
C ASP A 316 12.40 -3.97 5.50
N ASP A 317 12.83 -3.24 6.52
CA ASP A 317 12.81 -3.63 7.93
C ASP A 317 11.41 -3.65 8.57
N LYS A 318 10.37 -3.27 7.83
CA LYS A 318 8.96 -3.28 8.27
C LYS A 318 8.04 -4.09 7.36
N VAL A 319 8.38 -4.28 6.08
CA VAL A 319 7.54 -5.00 5.11
C VAL A 319 8.36 -5.94 4.26
N PHE A 320 7.96 -7.20 4.21
CA PHE A 320 8.51 -8.21 3.31
C PHE A 320 7.53 -8.49 2.16
N PHE A 321 7.97 -8.30 0.92
CA PHE A 321 7.19 -8.64 -0.25
C PHE A 321 7.45 -10.08 -0.69
N LEU A 322 6.37 -10.83 -0.89
CA LEU A 322 6.41 -12.21 -1.33
C LEU A 322 5.85 -12.32 -2.76
N HIS A 323 6.57 -13.04 -3.61
CA HIS A 323 6.15 -13.34 -4.96
C HIS A 323 4.95 -14.29 -4.97
N GLY A 324 4.02 -14.03 -5.87
CA GLY A 324 2.88 -14.90 -6.12
C GLY A 324 2.22 -14.58 -7.46
N GLN A 325 1.39 -15.50 -7.94
CA GLN A 325 0.66 -15.39 -9.19
C GLN A 325 -0.76 -15.91 -9.00
N GLU A 326 -1.76 -15.16 -9.47
CA GLU A 326 -3.13 -15.65 -9.57
C GLU A 326 -3.36 -16.22 -10.97
N TYR A 327 -3.75 -17.49 -11.02
CA TYR A 327 -4.12 -18.18 -12.24
C TYR A 327 -5.61 -17.98 -12.50
N HIS A 328 -5.94 -17.49 -13.72
CA HIS A 328 -7.30 -17.13 -14.11
C HIS A 328 -7.83 -18.03 -15.23
N PRO A 329 -8.37 -19.21 -14.89
CA PRO A 329 -9.05 -20.04 -15.86
C PRO A 329 -10.44 -19.48 -16.21
N PHE A 330 -10.77 -19.37 -17.49
CA PHE A 330 -12.12 -18.98 -17.94
C PHE A 330 -12.95 -20.22 -18.27
N ASN A 331 -13.98 -20.51 -17.49
CA ASN A 331 -14.87 -21.64 -17.73
C ASN A 331 -16.06 -21.24 -18.62
N TRP A 332 -16.21 -21.90 -19.78
CA TRP A 332 -17.32 -21.70 -20.72
C TRP A 332 -18.38 -22.81 -20.70
N THR A 333 -18.32 -23.74 -19.74
CA THR A 333 -19.27 -24.86 -19.64
C THR A 333 -20.68 -24.41 -19.29
N GLU A 334 -21.70 -25.01 -19.92
CA GLU A 334 -23.12 -24.72 -19.62
C GLU A 334 -23.52 -25.07 -18.19
N VAL A 335 -22.93 -26.13 -17.61
CA VAL A 335 -23.23 -26.62 -16.25
C VAL A 335 -22.85 -25.59 -15.18
N ASN A 336 -21.79 -24.82 -15.45
CA ASN A 336 -21.25 -23.82 -14.54
C ASN A 336 -21.35 -22.39 -15.11
N ALA A 337 -22.18 -22.16 -16.14
CA ALA A 337 -22.38 -20.82 -16.71
C ALA A 337 -22.89 -19.78 -15.67
N LYS A 338 -23.43 -20.26 -14.55
CA LYS A 338 -23.84 -19.44 -13.39
C LYS A 338 -22.77 -19.28 -12.32
N SER A 339 -21.79 -20.19 -12.27
CA SER A 339 -20.61 -20.07 -11.41
C SER A 339 -19.62 -19.19 -12.15
N CYS A 340 -19.49 -17.95 -11.72
CA CYS A 340 -18.60 -16.97 -12.33
C CYS A 340 -17.18 -17.53 -12.54
N HIS A 341 -16.47 -16.99 -13.53
CA HIS A 341 -15.07 -17.30 -13.84
C HIS A 341 -14.16 -17.42 -12.59
N ASN A 342 -14.47 -16.66 -11.54
CA ASN A 342 -13.80 -16.68 -10.25
C ASN A 342 -13.78 -18.04 -9.52
N ALA A 343 -14.73 -18.95 -9.74
CA ALA A 343 -14.86 -20.16 -8.92
C ALA A 343 -13.65 -21.12 -8.94
N TYR A 344 -12.74 -20.96 -9.91
CA TYR A 344 -11.59 -21.83 -10.17
C TYR A 344 -10.24 -21.11 -10.16
N HIS A 345 -10.21 -19.84 -9.77
CA HIS A 345 -8.94 -19.14 -9.64
C HIS A 345 -8.08 -19.79 -8.56
N MET A 346 -6.77 -19.74 -8.78
CA MET A 346 -5.77 -20.33 -7.89
C MET A 346 -4.68 -19.29 -7.66
N LEU A 347 -4.47 -18.93 -6.41
CA LEU A 347 -3.35 -18.11 -5.99
C LEU A 347 -2.18 -19.01 -5.63
N SER A 348 -1.05 -18.76 -6.26
CA SER A 348 0.24 -19.29 -5.85
C SER A 348 0.91 -18.29 -4.91
N ILE A 349 1.24 -18.74 -3.71
CA ILE A 349 1.89 -17.90 -2.69
C ILE A 349 3.33 -18.39 -2.51
N GLY A 350 4.31 -17.50 -2.67
CA GLY A 350 5.72 -17.80 -2.49
C GLY A 350 6.32 -18.68 -3.57
N ILE A 351 5.91 -18.52 -4.82
CA ILE A 351 6.61 -19.12 -5.98
C ILE A 351 7.79 -18.23 -6.42
N ASP A 352 8.78 -18.81 -7.09
CA ASP A 352 9.89 -18.02 -7.64
C ASP A 352 9.42 -17.10 -8.79
N ALA A 353 10.09 -15.96 -8.95
CA ALA A 353 9.74 -15.01 -10.00
C ALA A 353 10.06 -15.52 -11.42
N ASP A 354 11.05 -16.41 -11.56
CA ASP A 354 11.48 -17.00 -12.82
C ASP A 354 10.60 -18.19 -13.27
N VAL A 355 9.68 -18.64 -12.41
CA VAL A 355 8.74 -19.73 -12.71
C VAL A 355 7.32 -19.25 -12.99
N TYR A 356 7.09 -17.94 -13.03
CA TYR A 356 5.79 -17.42 -13.46
C TYR A 356 5.45 -17.94 -14.87
N THR A 357 4.19 -18.31 -15.07
CA THR A 357 3.78 -19.03 -16.30
C THR A 357 2.42 -18.53 -16.83
N PRO A 358 2.26 -18.37 -18.16
CA PRO A 358 0.96 -18.08 -18.77
C PRO A 358 0.06 -19.31 -18.83
N GLU A 359 0.60 -20.52 -18.60
CA GLU A 359 -0.06 -21.79 -18.90
C GLU A 359 -1.45 -21.92 -18.25
N PHE A 360 -1.59 -21.36 -17.05
CA PHE A 360 -2.76 -21.52 -16.19
C PHE A 360 -3.79 -20.38 -16.31
N THR A 361 -3.50 -19.37 -17.14
CA THR A 361 -4.41 -18.26 -17.43
C THR A 361 -5.00 -18.44 -18.82
N ARG A 362 -5.99 -19.35 -18.94
CA ARG A 362 -6.59 -19.75 -20.23
C ARG A 362 -8.06 -20.13 -20.14
N SER A 363 -8.75 -20.19 -21.28
CA SER A 363 -10.13 -20.69 -21.35
C SER A 363 -10.22 -22.22 -21.39
N PHE A 364 -11.21 -22.76 -20.68
CA PHE A 364 -11.59 -24.17 -20.61
C PHE A 364 -13.06 -24.34 -21.00
N PHE A 365 -13.37 -25.44 -21.68
CA PHE A 365 -14.68 -25.68 -22.30
C PHE A 365 -15.38 -26.93 -21.79
N SER A 366 -14.73 -27.70 -20.90
CA SER A 366 -15.31 -28.89 -20.25
C SER A 366 -14.90 -29.00 -18.78
N THR A 367 -15.71 -29.69 -17.96
CA THR A 367 -15.38 -29.94 -16.55
C THR A 367 -14.11 -30.77 -16.39
N SER A 368 -13.82 -31.68 -17.32
CA SER A 368 -12.58 -32.48 -17.34
C SER A 368 -11.34 -31.61 -17.53
N ASP A 369 -11.43 -30.54 -18.31
CA ASP A 369 -10.29 -29.62 -18.51
C ASP A 369 -9.98 -28.87 -17.21
N ILE A 370 -11.01 -28.50 -16.44
CA ILE A 370 -10.86 -27.81 -15.16
C ILE A 370 -10.23 -28.74 -14.11
N ASP A 371 -10.69 -29.98 -14.01
CA ASP A 371 -10.09 -30.99 -13.11
C ASP A 371 -8.61 -31.24 -13.46
N ALA A 372 -8.30 -31.40 -14.75
CA ALA A 372 -6.93 -31.56 -15.23
C ALA A 372 -6.07 -30.32 -14.91
N TYR A 373 -6.62 -29.12 -15.11
CA TYR A 373 -6.00 -27.85 -14.77
C TYR A 373 -5.66 -27.77 -13.29
N LEU A 374 -6.61 -28.00 -12.39
CA LEU A 374 -6.39 -27.85 -10.95
C LEU A 374 -5.33 -28.81 -10.44
N LYS A 375 -5.40 -30.08 -10.85
CA LYS A 375 -4.37 -31.08 -10.51
C LYS A 375 -3.00 -30.67 -11.04
N LYS A 376 -2.93 -30.09 -12.23
CA LYS A 376 -1.67 -29.63 -12.83
C LYS A 376 -1.14 -28.39 -12.14
N ALA A 377 -1.97 -27.38 -11.89
CA ALA A 377 -1.60 -26.12 -11.28
C ALA A 377 -1.15 -26.31 -9.82
N ILE A 378 -1.89 -27.09 -9.02
CA ILE A 378 -1.51 -27.39 -7.63
C ILE A 378 -0.13 -28.06 -7.58
N ARG A 379 0.06 -29.12 -8.38
CA ARG A 379 1.34 -29.81 -8.49
C ARG A 379 2.45 -28.87 -8.95
N TYR A 380 2.20 -28.03 -9.95
CA TYR A 380 3.18 -27.06 -10.44
C TYR A 380 3.61 -26.10 -9.33
N ILE A 381 2.66 -25.57 -8.54
CA ILE A 381 2.96 -24.68 -7.42
C ILE A 381 3.83 -25.41 -6.38
N HIS A 382 3.49 -26.67 -6.06
CA HIS A 382 4.24 -27.48 -5.11
C HIS A 382 5.65 -27.80 -5.58
N ASP A 383 5.80 -28.17 -6.86
CA ASP A 383 7.09 -28.48 -7.49
C ASP A 383 8.02 -27.26 -7.49
N HIS A 384 7.46 -26.05 -7.48
CA HIS A 384 8.19 -24.78 -7.36
C HIS A 384 8.06 -24.14 -5.98
N GLY A 385 7.91 -24.95 -4.93
CA GLY A 385 8.07 -24.53 -3.54
C GLY A 385 7.03 -23.55 -3.00
N GLY A 386 5.94 -23.28 -3.72
CA GLY A 386 4.86 -22.40 -3.28
C GLY A 386 3.76 -23.11 -2.50
N ALA A 387 2.85 -22.32 -1.93
CA ALA A 387 1.57 -22.79 -1.40
C ALA A 387 0.43 -22.53 -2.41
N ALA A 388 -0.40 -23.54 -2.65
CA ALA A 388 -1.56 -23.48 -3.53
C ALA A 388 -2.79 -23.02 -2.72
N CYS A 389 -3.30 -21.84 -3.03
CA CYS A 389 -4.42 -21.21 -2.35
C CYS A 389 -5.62 -21.11 -3.29
N ALA A 390 -6.72 -21.79 -2.98
CA ALA A 390 -7.96 -21.65 -3.73
C ALA A 390 -8.58 -20.30 -3.42
N THR A 391 -8.79 -19.45 -4.42
CA THR A 391 -9.32 -18.10 -4.20
C THR A 391 -10.82 -18.06 -4.32
N HIS A 392 -11.46 -17.29 -3.43
CA HIS A 392 -12.93 -17.14 -3.34
C HIS A 392 -13.72 -18.42 -3.66
N PRO A 393 -13.40 -19.58 -3.03
CA PRO A 393 -13.81 -20.88 -3.56
C PRO A 393 -15.25 -21.24 -3.21
N TYR A 394 -15.93 -21.93 -4.14
CA TYR A 394 -17.12 -22.72 -3.83
C TYR A 394 -16.70 -24.07 -3.24
N PHE A 395 -16.65 -24.13 -1.91
CA PHE A 395 -15.91 -25.16 -1.17
C PHE A 395 -16.26 -26.62 -1.52
N ASP A 396 -17.53 -26.92 -1.81
CA ASP A 396 -17.99 -28.28 -2.12
C ASP A 396 -17.22 -28.95 -3.26
N TYR A 397 -16.75 -28.17 -4.22
CA TYR A 397 -15.94 -28.65 -5.35
C TYR A 397 -14.47 -28.82 -4.98
N TRP A 398 -13.94 -27.91 -4.17
CA TRP A 398 -12.52 -27.84 -3.85
C TRP A 398 -12.06 -28.98 -2.95
N LYS A 399 -12.92 -29.49 -2.05
CA LYS A 399 -12.59 -30.52 -1.04
C LYS A 399 -11.90 -31.80 -1.56
N GLU A 400 -11.97 -32.08 -2.87
CA GLU A 400 -11.39 -33.27 -3.50
C GLU A 400 -9.94 -33.05 -3.98
N TYR A 401 -9.40 -31.83 -3.89
CA TYR A 401 -8.07 -31.48 -4.37
C TYR A 401 -7.08 -31.23 -3.21
N GLY A 402 -5.79 -31.47 -3.45
CA GLY A 402 -4.73 -31.32 -2.45
C GLY A 402 -4.10 -29.93 -2.37
N TYR A 403 -4.92 -28.88 -2.26
CA TYR A 403 -4.47 -27.49 -2.11
C TYR A 403 -4.19 -27.19 -0.62
N ASP A 404 -3.46 -26.11 -0.33
CA ASP A 404 -2.89 -25.82 1.00
C ASP A 404 -3.71 -24.81 1.80
N ALA A 405 -4.32 -23.83 1.13
CA ALA A 405 -5.09 -22.77 1.76
C ALA A 405 -6.33 -22.38 0.98
N VAL A 406 -7.27 -21.72 1.65
CA VAL A 406 -8.32 -20.93 1.01
C VAL A 406 -8.13 -19.48 1.35
N ASP A 407 -8.47 -18.61 0.41
CA ASP A 407 -8.73 -17.21 0.73
C ASP A 407 -10.22 -16.89 0.64
N LYS A 408 -10.65 -15.97 1.50
CA LYS A 408 -12.02 -15.48 1.56
C LYS A 408 -11.93 -13.98 1.72
N GLU A 409 -12.58 -13.22 0.85
CA GLU A 409 -12.49 -11.75 0.91
C GLU A 409 -13.36 -11.13 2.02
N TYR A 410 -14.61 -11.60 2.13
CA TYR A 410 -15.53 -11.16 3.18
C TYR A 410 -15.57 -12.16 4.31
N LEU A 411 -14.65 -11.98 5.25
CA LEU A 411 -14.59 -12.81 6.44
C LEU A 411 -15.83 -12.60 7.32
N THR A 412 -16.42 -13.72 7.70
CA THR A 412 -17.55 -13.84 8.63
C THR A 412 -17.38 -15.13 9.40
N SER A 413 -18.22 -15.37 10.42
CA SER A 413 -18.26 -16.67 11.11
C SER A 413 -18.35 -17.81 10.10
N ILE A 414 -17.58 -18.87 10.35
CA ILE A 414 -17.62 -20.09 9.55
C ILE A 414 -18.44 -21.19 10.22
N ALA A 415 -19.09 -20.90 11.35
CA ALA A 415 -19.98 -21.82 12.04
C ALA A 415 -21.10 -22.30 11.10
N GLY A 416 -21.31 -23.62 11.02
CA GLY A 416 -22.28 -24.27 10.15
C GLY A 416 -21.95 -24.26 8.65
N SER A 417 -20.85 -23.61 8.23
CA SER A 417 -20.44 -23.54 6.83
C SER A 417 -19.81 -24.86 6.34
N ASP A 418 -19.61 -24.99 5.03
CA ASP A 418 -18.98 -26.19 4.46
C ASP A 418 -17.52 -26.35 4.88
N TYR A 419 -16.83 -25.25 5.19
CA TYR A 419 -15.49 -25.28 5.81
C TYR A 419 -15.53 -25.97 7.18
N GLU A 420 -16.53 -25.64 8.01
CA GLU A 420 -16.65 -26.24 9.33
C GLU A 420 -16.99 -27.74 9.24
N LYS A 421 -17.87 -28.11 8.31
CA LYS A 421 -18.19 -29.52 8.04
C LYS A 421 -16.96 -30.30 7.56
N PHE A 422 -16.12 -29.69 6.72
CA PHE A 422 -14.88 -30.29 6.26
C PHE A 422 -13.91 -30.56 7.40
N TYR A 423 -13.66 -29.58 8.27
CA TYR A 423 -12.85 -29.78 9.47
C TYR A 423 -13.45 -30.84 10.39
N ALA A 424 -14.77 -30.86 10.57
CA ALA A 424 -15.45 -31.86 11.39
C ALA A 424 -15.27 -33.28 10.85
N SER A 425 -15.15 -33.43 9.52
CA SER A 425 -14.87 -34.71 8.84
C SER A 425 -13.39 -35.14 8.88
N GLY A 426 -12.50 -34.34 9.48
CA GLY A 426 -11.07 -34.60 9.55
C GLY A 426 -10.25 -33.98 8.40
N GLY A 427 -10.89 -33.20 7.54
CA GLY A 427 -10.22 -32.42 6.50
C GLY A 427 -9.28 -31.38 7.11
N LYS A 428 -8.19 -31.10 6.40
CA LYS A 428 -7.19 -30.11 6.81
C LYS A 428 -6.97 -29.11 5.69
N ILE A 429 -7.11 -27.83 6.00
CA ILE A 429 -6.86 -26.74 5.08
C ILE A 429 -6.60 -25.47 5.89
N THR A 430 -5.72 -24.60 5.41
CA THR A 430 -5.47 -23.31 6.03
C THR A 430 -6.54 -22.31 5.65
N PHE A 431 -7.14 -21.65 6.63
CA PHE A 431 -8.12 -20.62 6.37
C PHE A 431 -7.44 -19.25 6.39
N MET A 432 -7.55 -18.51 5.29
CA MET A 432 -6.97 -17.18 5.13
C MET A 432 -8.03 -16.16 4.70
N ASN A 433 -7.78 -14.90 5.01
CA ASN A 433 -8.57 -13.74 4.58
C ASN A 433 -7.79 -12.99 3.49
N SER A 434 -8.42 -12.69 2.36
CA SER A 434 -7.80 -11.94 1.25
C SER A 434 -8.38 -10.54 1.15
N VAL A 435 -7.55 -9.61 0.66
CA VAL A 435 -8.02 -8.27 0.31
C VAL A 435 -8.57 -8.25 -1.12
N ASP A 436 -8.03 -9.11 -2.00
CA ASP A 436 -8.24 -9.07 -3.45
C ASP A 436 -8.08 -7.63 -3.95
N LEU A 437 -6.87 -7.08 -3.73
CA LEU A 437 -6.67 -5.63 -3.72
C LEU A 437 -6.84 -5.01 -5.11
N PHE A 438 -7.93 -4.29 -5.30
CA PHE A 438 -8.15 -3.31 -6.36
C PHE A 438 -8.34 -1.93 -5.72
N GLY A 439 -7.33 -1.07 -5.79
CA GLY A 439 -7.35 0.26 -5.17
C GLY A 439 -6.91 0.29 -3.71
N ALA A 440 -6.11 1.31 -3.37
CA ALA A 440 -5.59 1.53 -2.02
C ALA A 440 -6.67 1.64 -0.92
N GLN A 441 -7.87 2.09 -1.29
CA GLN A 441 -9.01 2.24 -0.37
C GLN A 441 -9.58 0.89 0.09
N ARG A 442 -9.43 -0.21 -0.68
CA ARG A 442 -9.98 -1.51 -0.30
C ARG A 442 -9.38 -2.07 0.99
N LEU A 443 -8.12 -1.74 1.29
CA LEU A 443 -7.49 -2.03 2.60
C LEU A 443 -8.07 -1.24 3.77
N LEU A 444 -8.72 -0.10 3.51
CA LEU A 444 -9.41 0.67 4.54
C LEU A 444 -10.84 0.16 4.74
N ASP A 445 -11.53 -0.18 3.66
CA ASP A 445 -12.93 -0.61 3.69
C ASP A 445 -13.08 -2.08 4.10
N ASN A 446 -12.06 -2.88 3.81
CA ASN A 446 -11.94 -4.28 4.21
C ASN A 446 -10.48 -4.59 4.58
N PRO A 447 -10.02 -4.23 5.81
CA PRO A 447 -8.68 -4.52 6.31
C PRO A 447 -8.51 -6.02 6.62
N ALA A 448 -8.50 -6.82 5.56
CA ALA A 448 -8.30 -8.26 5.58
C ALA A 448 -6.81 -8.58 5.77
N VAL A 449 -6.52 -9.37 6.80
CA VAL A 449 -5.16 -9.77 7.18
C VAL A 449 -5.15 -11.19 7.73
N ASN A 450 -3.95 -11.75 7.84
CA ASN A 450 -3.70 -13.07 8.40
C ASN A 450 -2.58 -12.96 9.42
N PHE A 451 -2.78 -13.50 10.63
CA PHE A 451 -1.70 -13.62 11.61
C PHE A 451 -1.04 -14.98 11.44
N LEU A 452 0.13 -14.98 10.80
CA LEU A 452 0.86 -16.17 10.41
C LEU A 452 1.98 -16.45 11.42
N TYR A 453 1.99 -17.64 12.02
CA TYR A 453 3.05 -18.03 12.97
C TYR A 453 4.26 -18.55 12.22
N LEU A 454 5.41 -17.93 12.45
CA LEU A 454 6.67 -18.28 11.82
C LEU A 454 7.69 -18.69 12.88
N ASP A 455 8.58 -19.61 12.52
CA ASP A 455 9.77 -19.91 13.30
C ASP A 455 10.94 -19.07 12.74
N GLY A 456 11.30 -18.01 13.46
CA GLY A 456 12.37 -17.09 13.06
C GLY A 456 11.91 -15.95 12.11
N GLU A 457 12.85 -15.48 11.30
CA GLU A 457 12.63 -14.35 10.38
C GLU A 457 11.69 -14.76 9.22
N PRO A 458 10.85 -13.83 8.71
CA PRO A 458 10.08 -14.05 7.50
C PRO A 458 10.98 -14.33 6.31
N SER A 459 10.76 -15.47 5.68
CA SER A 459 11.39 -15.92 4.44
C SER A 459 10.32 -16.62 3.60
N ARG A 460 10.58 -16.79 2.31
CA ARG A 460 9.68 -17.56 1.44
C ARG A 460 9.38 -18.94 2.05
N GLU A 461 10.40 -19.66 2.48
CA GLU A 461 10.30 -21.02 3.01
C GLU A 461 9.53 -21.06 4.33
N SER A 462 9.83 -20.13 5.26
CA SER A 462 9.11 -20.08 6.54
C SER A 462 7.64 -19.73 6.36
N ILE A 463 7.32 -18.79 5.45
CA ILE A 463 5.95 -18.38 5.13
C ILE A 463 5.17 -19.52 4.47
N VAL A 464 5.70 -20.12 3.39
CA VAL A 464 5.05 -21.24 2.72
C VAL A 464 4.88 -22.43 3.67
N GLY A 465 5.90 -22.72 4.47
CA GLY A 465 5.85 -23.79 5.46
C GLY A 465 4.74 -23.58 6.50
N ALA A 466 4.56 -22.36 7.00
CA ALA A 466 3.50 -22.01 7.94
C ALA A 466 2.10 -22.13 7.31
N ILE A 467 1.95 -21.65 6.07
CA ILE A 467 0.70 -21.79 5.31
C ILE A 467 0.35 -23.28 5.14
N LYS A 468 1.29 -24.13 4.72
CA LYS A 468 1.04 -25.58 4.54
C LYS A 468 0.70 -26.30 5.85
N LYS A 469 1.16 -25.78 6.99
CA LYS A 469 0.88 -26.35 8.32
C LYS A 469 -0.43 -25.88 8.95
N GLY A 470 -1.10 -24.86 8.41
CA GLY A 470 -2.28 -24.28 9.04
C GLY A 470 -1.98 -23.30 10.17
N HIS A 471 -0.75 -22.81 10.25
CA HIS A 471 -0.26 -21.94 11.32
C HIS A 471 -0.77 -20.49 11.15
N CYS A 472 -2.09 -20.30 11.06
CA CYS A 472 -2.73 -19.06 10.62
C CYS A 472 -4.03 -18.74 11.39
N ILE A 473 -4.23 -17.44 11.65
CA ILE A 473 -5.52 -16.85 12.03
C ILE A 473 -5.94 -15.86 10.94
N ALA A 474 -7.03 -16.14 10.24
CA ALA A 474 -7.66 -15.21 9.30
C ALA A 474 -8.39 -14.12 10.09
N ALA A 475 -8.20 -12.83 9.75
CA ALA A 475 -8.83 -11.75 10.49
C ALA A 475 -9.20 -10.54 9.61
N ALA A 476 -10.26 -9.85 9.99
CA ALA A 476 -10.66 -8.57 9.39
C ALA A 476 -10.91 -7.56 10.51
N TRP A 477 -10.30 -6.37 10.41
CA TRP A 477 -10.35 -5.31 11.42
C TRP A 477 -9.67 -5.66 12.75
N PHE A 478 -8.51 -6.32 12.70
CA PHE A 478 -7.68 -6.62 13.87
C PHE A 478 -6.28 -6.05 13.68
N LYS A 479 -5.77 -5.40 14.73
CA LYS A 479 -4.37 -4.99 14.81
C LYS A 479 -3.48 -6.13 15.26
N GLU A 480 -3.96 -6.95 16.20
CA GLU A 480 -3.22 -8.09 16.73
C GLU A 480 -4.20 -9.23 17.01
N ALA A 481 -3.79 -10.48 16.77
CA ALA A 481 -4.49 -11.67 17.25
C ALA A 481 -3.49 -12.80 17.47
N ASP A 482 -3.57 -13.45 18.63
CA ASP A 482 -2.80 -14.64 18.98
C ASP A 482 -3.71 -15.62 19.74
N VAL A 483 -3.73 -16.87 19.29
CA VAL A 483 -4.45 -17.97 19.93
C VAL A 483 -3.53 -19.18 19.98
N THR A 484 -3.23 -19.67 21.17
CA THR A 484 -2.44 -20.89 21.38
C THR A 484 -3.17 -21.86 22.29
N LEU A 485 -2.82 -23.15 22.18
CA LEU A 485 -3.33 -24.20 23.05
C LEU A 485 -2.13 -24.86 23.76
N ASP A 486 -1.84 -24.41 24.99
CA ASP A 486 -0.62 -24.79 25.74
C ASP A 486 0.67 -24.76 24.90
N GLY A 487 0.86 -23.68 24.13
CA GLY A 487 2.03 -23.50 23.26
C GLY A 487 1.96 -24.22 21.92
N ARG A 488 0.89 -24.99 21.65
CA ARG A 488 0.55 -25.43 20.29
C ARG A 488 -0.02 -24.27 19.48
N LEU A 489 0.22 -24.33 18.17
CA LEU A 489 -0.24 -23.35 17.20
C LEU A 489 -1.50 -23.85 16.47
N PRO A 490 -2.36 -22.94 15.97
CA PRO A 490 -3.41 -23.32 15.02
C PRO A 490 -2.84 -24.22 13.92
N GLY A 491 -3.53 -25.28 13.50
CA GLY A 491 -3.05 -26.26 12.52
C GLY A 491 -2.27 -27.44 13.11
N ASP A 492 -1.76 -27.33 14.35
CA ASP A 492 -1.10 -28.45 15.03
C ASP A 492 -2.07 -29.60 15.32
N THR A 493 -1.52 -30.79 15.53
CA THR A 493 -2.27 -31.98 15.93
C THR A 493 -1.87 -32.41 17.34
N LEU A 494 -2.86 -32.73 18.16
CA LEU A 494 -2.68 -33.23 19.53
C LEU A 494 -3.72 -34.30 19.85
N SER A 495 -3.48 -35.11 20.87
CA SER A 495 -4.46 -36.11 21.30
C SER A 495 -5.64 -35.45 22.03
N LEU A 496 -6.79 -36.13 22.01
CA LEU A 496 -7.96 -35.72 22.81
C LEU A 496 -7.62 -35.58 24.31
N GLU A 497 -6.79 -36.47 24.85
CA GLU A 497 -6.42 -36.45 26.28
C GLU A 497 -5.53 -35.26 26.64
N GLU A 498 -4.61 -34.89 25.76
CA GLU A 498 -3.78 -33.68 25.91
C GLU A 498 -4.67 -32.45 25.85
N ALA A 499 -5.51 -32.33 24.80
CA ALA A 499 -6.40 -31.18 24.62
C ALA A 499 -7.35 -30.97 25.81
N ALA A 500 -7.89 -32.06 26.38
CA ALA A 500 -8.80 -31.99 27.52
C ALA A 500 -8.14 -31.50 28.82
N LYS A 501 -6.81 -31.47 28.89
CA LYS A 501 -6.05 -30.96 30.04
C LYS A 501 -5.46 -29.57 29.78
N SER A 502 -5.60 -29.06 28.55
CA SER A 502 -4.99 -27.82 28.11
C SER A 502 -5.91 -26.61 28.22
N SER A 503 -5.30 -25.43 28.12
CA SER A 503 -6.01 -24.15 28.06
C SER A 503 -5.74 -23.41 26.76
N LEU A 504 -6.79 -22.81 26.20
CA LEU A 504 -6.63 -21.80 25.15
C LEU A 504 -6.15 -20.49 25.78
N LYS A 505 -5.08 -19.93 25.26
CA LYS A 505 -4.63 -18.57 25.57
C LYS A 505 -4.94 -17.68 24.38
N ILE A 506 -5.73 -16.63 24.61
CA ILE A 506 -6.26 -15.76 23.57
C ILE A 506 -5.88 -14.32 23.90
N THR A 507 -5.21 -13.66 22.97
CA THR A 507 -4.99 -12.20 23.00
C THR A 507 -5.38 -11.59 21.67
N ALA A 508 -6.09 -10.46 21.68
CA ALA A 508 -6.42 -9.74 20.46
C ALA A 508 -6.62 -8.24 20.70
N GLU A 509 -6.32 -7.42 19.69
CA GLU A 509 -6.61 -5.99 19.64
C GLU A 509 -7.38 -5.67 18.34
N ILE A 510 -8.54 -5.02 18.47
CA ILE A 510 -9.41 -4.67 17.35
C ILE A 510 -8.96 -3.36 16.70
N ASP A 511 -8.96 -3.30 15.36
CA ASP A 511 -8.73 -2.06 14.60
C ASP A 511 -10.03 -1.25 14.54
N GLY A 512 -10.24 -0.40 15.56
CA GLY A 512 -11.39 0.50 15.66
C GLY A 512 -12.66 -0.17 16.19
N GLY A 513 -13.19 0.36 17.30
CA GLY A 513 -14.35 -0.18 18.01
C GLY A 513 -13.97 -1.29 18.99
N ASN A 514 -14.97 -2.01 19.49
CA ASN A 514 -14.81 -3.03 20.54
C ASN A 514 -15.06 -4.47 20.06
N GLY A 515 -14.37 -5.41 20.70
CA GLY A 515 -14.69 -6.83 20.70
C GLY A 515 -15.94 -7.10 21.52
N LYS A 516 -16.73 -8.10 21.11
CA LYS A 516 -18.04 -8.41 21.71
C LYS A 516 -18.16 -9.85 22.18
N GLU A 517 -17.53 -10.80 21.51
CA GLU A 517 -17.72 -12.21 21.82
C GLU A 517 -16.52 -13.08 21.40
N ILE A 518 -16.11 -14.00 22.28
CA ILE A 518 -15.26 -15.14 21.93
C ILE A 518 -16.14 -16.38 21.87
N ARG A 519 -16.04 -17.13 20.77
CA ARG A 519 -16.70 -18.43 20.61
C ARG A 519 -15.66 -19.51 20.37
N VAL A 520 -15.76 -20.61 21.11
CA VAL A 520 -14.90 -21.79 20.93
C VAL A 520 -15.74 -22.94 20.40
N TYR A 521 -15.26 -23.56 19.33
CA TYR A 521 -15.92 -24.67 18.65
C TYR A 521 -15.11 -25.94 18.77
N SER A 522 -15.80 -27.07 18.90
CA SER A 522 -15.23 -28.41 18.85
C SER A 522 -16.10 -29.34 18.00
N GLY A 523 -15.51 -29.93 16.95
CA GLY A 523 -16.19 -30.85 16.03
C GLY A 523 -17.52 -30.34 15.48
N GLY A 524 -17.58 -29.06 15.11
CA GLY A 524 -18.76 -28.38 14.55
C GLY A 524 -19.77 -27.88 15.58
N ARG A 525 -19.47 -27.94 16.89
CA ARG A 525 -20.35 -27.47 17.95
C ARG A 525 -19.68 -26.39 18.77
N GLU A 526 -20.42 -25.33 19.07
CA GLU A 526 -19.99 -24.34 20.06
C GLU A 526 -19.93 -25.01 21.44
N ILE A 527 -18.79 -24.89 22.12
CA ILE A 527 -18.56 -25.40 23.47
C ILE A 527 -18.40 -24.27 24.49
N VAL A 528 -18.01 -23.07 24.05
CA VAL A 528 -17.90 -21.86 24.88
C VAL A 528 -18.38 -20.66 24.08
N SER A 529 -19.16 -19.79 24.73
CA SER A 529 -19.42 -18.42 24.31
C SER A 529 -19.16 -17.50 25.51
N GLN A 530 -18.27 -16.54 25.33
CA GLN A 530 -17.92 -15.53 26.34
C GLN A 530 -18.11 -14.13 25.76
N LYS A 531 -19.01 -13.36 26.35
CA LYS A 531 -19.26 -11.96 25.98
C LYS A 531 -18.30 -11.02 26.70
N PHE A 532 -17.89 -9.97 26.01
CA PHE A 532 -17.07 -8.90 26.54
C PHE A 532 -17.37 -7.59 25.81
N ASP A 533 -16.81 -6.47 26.27
CA ASP A 533 -16.93 -5.18 25.57
C ASP A 533 -15.67 -4.34 25.79
N ALA A 534 -14.65 -4.58 24.96
CA ALA A 534 -13.35 -3.92 25.08
C ALA A 534 -12.62 -3.89 23.73
N GLY A 535 -11.78 -2.87 23.51
CA GLY A 535 -10.94 -2.77 22.30
C GLY A 535 -9.81 -3.81 22.24
N SER A 536 -9.44 -4.39 23.38
CA SER A 536 -8.47 -5.48 23.50
C SER A 536 -8.97 -6.54 24.47
N ILE A 537 -8.50 -7.78 24.29
CA ILE A 537 -8.80 -8.91 25.18
C ILE A 537 -7.54 -9.74 25.42
N GLU A 538 -7.41 -10.21 26.65
CA GLU A 538 -6.47 -11.25 27.08
C GLU A 538 -7.24 -12.19 28.01
N CYS A 539 -7.35 -13.46 27.65
CA CYS A 539 -8.01 -14.45 28.49
C CYS A 539 -7.44 -15.87 28.30
N GLU A 540 -7.73 -16.71 29.30
CA GLU A 540 -7.44 -18.13 29.29
C GLU A 540 -8.75 -18.92 29.44
N ILE A 541 -8.98 -19.88 28.55
CA ILE A 541 -10.16 -20.76 28.56
C ILE A 541 -9.69 -22.20 28.75
N PRO A 542 -9.86 -22.80 29.95
CA PRO A 542 -9.51 -24.20 30.17
C PRO A 542 -10.48 -25.10 29.39
N LEU A 543 -9.95 -26.13 28.72
CA LEU A 543 -10.77 -27.09 27.97
C LEU A 543 -11.26 -28.28 28.83
N ALA A 544 -10.81 -28.34 30.09
CA ALA A 544 -11.21 -29.36 31.04
C ALA A 544 -12.74 -29.37 31.26
N GLY A 545 -13.35 -30.56 31.12
CA GLY A 545 -14.78 -30.77 31.31
C GLY A 545 -15.65 -30.53 30.06
N PHE A 546 -15.09 -30.04 28.96
CA PHE A 546 -15.80 -29.90 27.69
C PHE A 546 -15.76 -31.20 26.86
N SER A 547 -16.82 -31.44 26.07
CA SER A 547 -16.86 -32.55 25.12
C SER A 547 -16.07 -32.19 23.86
N LEU A 548 -14.78 -32.56 23.87
CA LEU A 548 -13.89 -32.35 22.74
C LEU A 548 -14.08 -33.41 21.66
N LYS A 549 -13.90 -33.02 20.40
CA LYS A 549 -14.07 -33.83 19.19
C LYS A 549 -12.97 -33.49 18.19
N THR A 550 -13.10 -33.93 16.94
CA THR A 550 -12.13 -33.88 15.82
C THR A 550 -11.25 -32.61 15.70
N TYR A 551 -11.66 -31.45 16.21
CA TYR A 551 -10.81 -30.26 16.31
C TYR A 551 -11.27 -29.32 17.44
N VAL A 552 -10.45 -28.31 17.77
CA VAL A 552 -10.82 -27.08 18.53
C VAL A 552 -10.52 -25.85 17.67
N ARG A 553 -11.39 -24.84 17.68
CA ARG A 553 -11.22 -23.59 16.90
C ARG A 553 -11.80 -22.40 17.66
N VAL A 554 -11.25 -21.21 17.44
CA VAL A 554 -11.71 -19.97 18.07
C VAL A 554 -12.21 -18.98 17.02
N GLU A 555 -13.29 -18.28 17.36
CA GLU A 555 -13.72 -17.03 16.73
C GLU A 555 -13.70 -15.89 17.74
N ILE A 556 -13.17 -14.74 17.34
CA ILE A 556 -13.21 -13.50 18.12
C ILE A 556 -13.99 -12.49 17.29
N GLN A 557 -15.19 -12.12 17.73
CA GLN A 557 -16.10 -11.23 17.01
C GLN A 557 -16.12 -9.83 17.61
N GLY A 558 -16.05 -8.82 16.76
CA GLY A 558 -16.29 -7.41 17.08
C GLY A 558 -17.75 -6.99 16.96
N GLU A 559 -17.96 -5.68 16.87
CA GLU A 559 -19.28 -5.05 16.78
C GLU A 559 -20.11 -5.47 15.57
N THR A 560 -19.47 -5.88 14.47
CA THR A 560 -20.16 -6.32 13.26
C THR A 560 -19.72 -7.74 12.89
N PRO A 561 -20.55 -8.53 12.18
CA PRO A 561 -20.18 -9.87 11.76
C PRO A 561 -18.93 -9.96 10.86
N ARG A 562 -18.52 -8.83 10.26
CA ARG A 562 -17.33 -8.71 9.40
C ARG A 562 -16.07 -8.36 10.17
N LYS A 563 -16.19 -7.82 11.38
CA LYS A 563 -15.06 -7.62 12.30
C LYS A 563 -14.87 -8.93 13.06
N ILE A 564 -14.06 -9.84 12.52
CA ILE A 564 -13.89 -11.17 13.12
C ILE A 564 -12.48 -11.69 12.88
N ALA A 565 -11.95 -12.44 13.84
CA ALA A 565 -10.78 -13.29 13.69
C ALA A 565 -11.20 -14.76 13.82
N VAL A 566 -10.69 -15.62 12.94
CA VAL A 566 -11.03 -17.04 12.80
C VAL A 566 -9.73 -17.83 12.75
N THR A 567 -9.49 -18.68 13.74
CA THR A 567 -8.30 -19.54 13.73
C THR A 567 -8.49 -20.68 12.73
N THR A 568 -7.40 -21.13 12.10
CA THR A 568 -7.35 -22.51 11.61
C THR A 568 -7.53 -23.46 12.81
N PRO A 569 -8.13 -24.65 12.66
CA PRO A 569 -8.36 -25.52 13.82
C PRO A 569 -7.07 -26.10 14.41
N PHE A 570 -7.07 -26.33 15.72
CA PHE A 570 -6.20 -27.31 16.38
C PHE A 570 -6.83 -28.69 16.17
N TYR A 571 -6.14 -29.61 15.49
CA TYR A 571 -6.71 -30.91 15.13
C TYR A 571 -6.54 -31.94 16.25
N LEU A 572 -7.61 -32.66 16.60
CA LEU A 572 -7.58 -33.67 17.65
C LEU A 572 -7.57 -35.09 17.07
N LYS A 573 -6.74 -35.95 17.65
CA LYS A 573 -6.63 -37.38 17.29
C LYS A 573 -6.90 -38.31 18.47
#